data_AF-A0A371EJW8-F1
#
_entry.id   AF-A0A371EJW8-F1
#
_cell.length_a   1.000
_cell.length_b   1.000
_cell.length_c   1.000
_cell.angle_alpha   90.00
_cell.angle_beta   90.00
_cell.angle_gamma   90.00
#
_symmetry.space_group_name_H-M   'P 1'
#
loop_
_entity.id
_entity.type
_entity.pdbx_description
1 polymer ?
#
loop_
_entity_poly.entity_id
_entity_poly.type
_entity_poly.pdbx_seq_one_letter_code
_entity_poly.pdbx_strand_id
1 'polypeptide(L)'
;MEGIQIRWVLLLPLLSLGSLCVADSVTQEEAKQLRDEVRDMFYHAFNGYMDHAFPLDELRPLSCAGEDTLGGYALTLIDSLDTLALLGDRQRFAASVEWIGRNLRFDLNKTVSVFETTIRILGGLLSAHLIATDYATGMRVPLYDNQLLNLAEDLARRLLPAFDTPTGIPFGSVNLLHGVDKHESKITSTAGGGTLTLEFGVLSRLTNDPIFEQVTKNAVHGLWARRSKLNL
;
A
#
# COMPACT_ATOMS: atom_id res chain seq x y z
N MET A 1 17.67 92.25 17.01
CA MET A 1 17.66 91.53 15.72
C MET A 1 16.72 90.35 15.90
N GLU A 2 15.48 90.50 15.46
CA GLU A 2 14.41 89.52 15.61
C GLU A 2 14.63 88.37 14.61
N GLY A 3 14.67 87.14 15.13
CA GLY A 3 14.83 85.92 14.34
C GLY A 3 13.48 85.32 13.96
N ILE A 4 13.28 85.13 12.66
CA ILE A 4 12.09 84.54 12.02
C ILE A 4 11.94 83.07 12.45
N GLN A 5 10.78 82.70 12.99
CA GLN A 5 10.38 81.31 13.25
C GLN A 5 9.72 80.69 12.01
N ILE A 6 10.37 79.69 11.40
CA ILE A 6 9.80 78.86 10.33
C ILE A 6 9.22 77.60 10.97
N ARG A 7 7.89 77.46 10.92
CA ARG A 7 7.17 76.22 11.30
C ARG A 7 7.33 75.17 10.21
N TRP A 8 7.98 74.05 10.52
CA TRP A 8 7.96 72.86 9.68
C TRP A 8 6.70 72.04 9.95
N VAL A 9 5.84 71.90 8.95
CA VAL A 9 4.72 70.94 8.97
C VAL A 9 5.28 69.58 8.60
N LEU A 10 5.32 68.65 9.57
CA LEU A 10 5.67 67.25 9.33
C LEU A 10 4.48 66.54 8.67
N LEU A 11 4.58 66.26 7.38
CA LEU A 11 3.72 65.30 6.68
C LEU A 11 4.21 63.88 6.99
N LEU A 12 3.49 63.17 7.87
CA LEU A 12 3.67 61.73 8.09
C LEU A 12 3.06 60.96 6.90
N PRO A 13 3.80 60.06 6.22
CA PRO A 13 3.21 59.19 5.22
C PRO A 13 2.38 58.10 5.93
N LEU A 14 1.13 57.92 5.49
CA LEU A 14 0.31 56.76 5.85
C LEU A 14 0.98 55.51 5.23
N LEU A 15 1.72 54.75 6.03
CA LEU A 15 2.13 53.41 5.66
C LEU A 15 0.89 52.52 5.71
N SER A 16 0.35 52.17 4.55
CA SER A 16 -0.63 51.10 4.44
C SER A 16 0.04 49.80 4.89
N LEU A 17 -0.30 49.32 6.09
CA LEU A 17 -0.07 47.95 6.52
C LEU A 17 -0.78 47.03 5.52
N GLY A 18 -0.07 46.61 4.48
CA GLY A 18 -0.50 45.50 3.64
C GLY A 18 -0.67 44.30 4.57
N SER A 19 -1.87 43.73 4.61
CA SER A 19 -2.12 42.46 5.29
C SER A 19 -1.06 41.46 4.85
N LEU A 20 -0.16 41.11 5.77
CA LEU A 20 0.59 39.88 5.66
C LEU A 20 -0.46 38.76 5.73
N CYS A 21 -0.83 38.20 4.58
CA CYS A 21 -1.57 36.95 4.54
C CYS A 21 -0.63 35.86 5.04
N VAL A 22 -0.56 35.70 6.36
CA VAL A 22 0.03 34.51 6.97
C VAL A 22 -0.98 33.41 6.69
N ALA A 23 -0.57 32.36 5.95
CA ALA A 23 -1.42 31.19 5.79
C ALA A 23 -1.74 30.65 7.18
N ASP A 24 -3.01 30.58 7.54
CA ASP A 24 -3.43 30.00 8.82
C ASP A 24 -2.99 28.54 8.85
N SER A 25 -2.05 28.23 9.74
CA SER A 25 -1.60 26.86 9.97
C SER A 25 -2.70 26.09 10.69
N VAL A 26 -2.94 24.84 10.28
CA VAL A 26 -3.88 23.92 10.94
C VAL A 26 -3.59 23.86 12.43
N THR A 27 -4.61 24.16 13.25
CA THR A 27 -4.48 24.12 14.71
C THR A 27 -4.45 22.66 15.21
N GLN A 28 -3.97 22.43 16.44
CA GLN A 28 -3.96 21.07 17.01
C GLN A 28 -5.38 20.51 17.19
N GLU A 29 -6.33 21.37 17.54
CA GLU A 29 -7.74 21.05 17.71
C GLU A 29 -8.39 20.69 16.37
N GLU A 30 -8.12 21.48 15.33
CA GLU A 30 -8.58 21.20 13.97
C GLU A 30 -7.97 19.90 13.42
N ALA A 31 -6.68 19.66 13.64
CA ALA A 31 -6.02 18.41 13.25
C ALA A 31 -6.67 17.18 13.92
N LYS A 32 -7.08 17.29 15.20
CA LYS A 32 -7.80 16.22 15.90
C LYS A 32 -9.18 15.99 15.30
N GLN A 33 -9.91 17.06 14.97
CA GLN A 33 -11.23 16.96 14.34
C GLN A 33 -11.13 16.27 12.97
N LEU A 34 -10.19 16.70 12.12
CA LEU A 34 -9.96 16.09 10.82
C LEU A 34 -9.52 14.62 10.94
N ARG A 35 -8.69 14.29 11.93
CA ARG A 35 -8.29 12.90 12.21
C ARG A 35 -9.50 12.03 12.56
N ASP A 36 -10.41 12.55 13.40
CA ASP A 36 -11.62 11.82 13.79
C ASP A 36 -12.61 11.69 12.61
N GLU A 37 -12.72 12.72 11.76
CA GLU A 37 -13.52 12.66 10.52
C GLU A 37 -12.98 11.60 9.54
N VAL A 38 -11.67 11.55 9.33
CA VAL A 38 -11.03 10.51 8.48
C VAL A 38 -11.27 9.11 9.03
N ARG A 39 -11.24 8.93 10.36
CA ARG A 39 -11.59 7.65 10.99
C ARG A 39 -13.04 7.26 10.68
N ASP A 40 -13.98 8.20 10.80
CA ASP A 40 -15.40 7.93 10.56
C ASP A 40 -15.66 7.63 9.06
N MET A 41 -14.96 8.32 8.16
CA MET A 41 -14.97 8.04 6.72
C MET A 41 -14.43 6.64 6.40
N PHE A 42 -13.35 6.21 7.05
CA PHE A 42 -12.81 4.86 6.88
C PHE A 42 -13.86 3.82 7.26
N TYR A 43 -14.51 3.95 8.42
CA TYR A 43 -15.53 2.98 8.83
C TYR A 43 -16.78 3.03 7.97
N HIS A 44 -17.17 4.19 7.44
CA HIS A 44 -18.23 4.28 6.45
C HIS A 44 -17.91 3.41 5.21
N ALA A 45 -16.71 3.58 4.64
CA ALA A 45 -16.29 2.81 3.47
C ALA A 45 -16.08 1.32 3.78
N PHE A 46 -15.38 1.00 4.87
CA PHE A 46 -15.09 -0.38 5.28
C PHE A 46 -16.36 -1.16 5.60
N ASN A 47 -17.31 -0.58 6.36
CA ASN A 47 -18.60 -1.23 6.61
C ASN A 47 -19.38 -1.44 5.31
N GLY A 48 -19.42 -0.43 4.42
CA GLY A 48 -20.07 -0.57 3.12
C GLY A 48 -19.48 -1.71 2.29
N TYR A 49 -18.15 -1.89 2.32
CA TYR A 49 -17.50 -3.04 1.68
C TYR A 49 -17.92 -4.37 2.32
N MET A 50 -17.87 -4.46 3.65
CA MET A 50 -18.24 -5.67 4.39
C MET A 50 -19.70 -6.07 4.16
N ASP A 51 -20.60 -5.10 4.03
CA ASP A 51 -22.04 -5.36 3.88
C ASP A 51 -22.46 -5.68 2.42
N HIS A 52 -21.74 -5.15 1.42
CA HIS A 52 -22.21 -5.16 0.03
C HIS A 52 -21.27 -5.84 -0.98
N ALA A 53 -20.01 -6.08 -0.63
CA ALA A 53 -19.03 -6.60 -1.57
C ALA A 53 -18.24 -7.80 -1.05
N PHE A 54 -17.97 -7.87 0.26
CA PHE A 54 -17.23 -8.98 0.85
C PHE A 54 -17.86 -10.35 0.52
N PRO A 55 -17.10 -11.37 0.07
CA PRO A 55 -15.62 -11.43 0.02
C PRO A 55 -14.98 -11.08 -1.34
N LEU A 56 -15.70 -10.39 -2.23
CA LEU A 56 -15.14 -9.95 -3.51
C LEU A 56 -14.04 -8.91 -3.31
N ASP A 57 -13.26 -8.66 -4.36
CA ASP A 57 -12.10 -7.77 -4.26
C ASP A 57 -12.47 -6.32 -3.90
N GLU A 58 -13.46 -5.73 -4.58
CA GLU A 58 -13.80 -4.31 -4.45
C GLU A 58 -15.31 -4.05 -4.37
N LEU A 59 -15.69 -2.93 -3.75
CA LEU A 59 -17.06 -2.42 -3.74
C LEU A 59 -17.30 -1.44 -4.88
N ARG A 60 -18.44 -1.57 -5.57
CA ARG A 60 -19.02 -0.56 -6.45
C ARG A 60 -20.07 0.24 -5.66
N PRO A 61 -19.71 1.40 -5.09
CA PRO A 61 -20.52 2.05 -4.06
C PRO A 61 -21.86 2.59 -4.59
N LEU A 62 -21.92 3.00 -5.86
CA LEU A 62 -23.16 3.53 -6.44
C LEU A 62 -24.21 2.43 -6.69
N SER A 63 -23.78 1.22 -7.02
CA SER A 63 -24.67 0.08 -7.29
C SER A 63 -24.81 -0.88 -6.11
N CYS A 64 -24.04 -0.67 -5.02
CA CYS A 64 -23.96 -1.57 -3.87
C CYS A 64 -23.72 -3.03 -4.28
N ALA A 65 -22.75 -3.24 -5.17
CA ALA A 65 -22.37 -4.57 -5.66
C ALA A 65 -20.85 -4.75 -5.55
N GLY A 66 -20.38 -5.96 -5.30
CA GLY A 66 -18.95 -6.27 -5.36
C GLY A 66 -18.47 -6.67 -6.75
N GLU A 67 -17.15 -6.58 -6.97
CA GLU A 67 -16.49 -6.99 -8.21
C GLU A 67 -15.10 -7.59 -7.92
N ASP A 68 -14.72 -8.65 -8.63
CA ASP A 68 -13.39 -9.26 -8.56
C ASP A 68 -12.46 -8.67 -9.62
N THR A 69 -11.82 -7.55 -9.29
CA THR A 69 -10.99 -6.77 -10.22
C THR A 69 -9.57 -7.30 -10.39
N LEU A 70 -9.04 -8.01 -9.39
CA LEU A 70 -7.69 -8.60 -9.47
C LEU A 70 -7.78 -10.12 -9.55
N GLY A 71 -8.03 -10.78 -8.43
CA GLY A 71 -8.00 -12.24 -8.41
C GLY A 71 -8.98 -12.93 -7.46
N GLY A 72 -9.89 -12.18 -6.85
CA GLY A 72 -10.95 -12.73 -6.00
C GLY A 72 -10.42 -13.27 -4.68
N TYR A 73 -9.55 -12.50 -4.04
CA TYR A 73 -8.91 -12.88 -2.77
C TYR A 73 -9.25 -11.89 -1.64
N ALA A 74 -10.44 -11.27 -1.71
CA ALA A 74 -10.89 -10.27 -0.76
C ALA A 74 -9.91 -9.09 -0.63
N LEU A 75 -9.45 -8.57 -1.78
CA LEU A 75 -8.45 -7.49 -1.88
C LEU A 75 -8.66 -6.37 -0.85
N THR A 76 -9.85 -5.76 -0.82
CA THR A 76 -10.13 -4.63 0.07
C THR A 76 -9.99 -5.01 1.55
N LEU A 77 -10.34 -6.25 1.93
CA LEU A 77 -10.15 -6.73 3.30
C LEU A 77 -8.66 -6.76 3.66
N ILE A 78 -7.82 -7.31 2.77
CA ILE A 78 -6.37 -7.44 2.98
C ILE A 78 -5.72 -6.05 3.05
N ASP A 79 -6.01 -5.17 2.09
CA ASP A 79 -5.49 -3.78 2.05
C ASP A 79 -5.93 -2.95 3.26
N SER A 80 -7.01 -3.33 3.95
CA SER A 80 -7.52 -2.60 5.13
C SER A 80 -6.93 -3.07 6.47
N LEU A 81 -6.19 -4.19 6.52
CA LEU A 81 -5.75 -4.80 7.78
C LEU A 81 -4.84 -3.89 8.60
N ASP A 82 -3.82 -3.31 7.97
CA ASP A 82 -2.89 -2.40 8.64
C ASP A 82 -3.57 -1.10 9.08
N THR A 83 -4.57 -0.64 8.34
CA THR A 83 -5.38 0.54 8.69
C THR A 83 -6.29 0.26 9.88
N LEU A 84 -6.94 -0.92 9.94
CA LEU A 84 -7.68 -1.36 11.13
C LEU A 84 -6.77 -1.37 12.36
N ALA A 85 -5.54 -1.86 12.20
CA ALA A 85 -4.54 -1.84 13.26
C ALA A 85 -4.11 -0.43 13.66
N LEU A 86 -3.87 0.46 12.68
CA LEU A 86 -3.51 1.85 12.91
C LEU A 86 -4.62 2.62 13.67
N LEU A 87 -5.88 2.31 13.38
CA LEU A 87 -7.04 2.87 14.08
C LEU A 87 -7.30 2.21 15.45
N GLY A 88 -6.53 1.18 15.82
CA GLY A 88 -6.64 0.49 17.10
C GLY A 88 -7.80 -0.50 17.19
N ASP A 89 -8.43 -0.87 16.07
CA ASP A 89 -9.56 -1.81 16.05
C ASP A 89 -9.08 -3.26 16.08
N ARG A 90 -8.74 -3.69 17.30
CA ARG A 90 -8.25 -5.05 17.59
C ARG A 90 -9.26 -6.11 17.22
N GLN A 91 -10.55 -5.85 17.42
CA GLN A 91 -11.59 -6.85 17.23
C GLN A 91 -11.75 -7.17 15.74
N ARG A 92 -11.90 -6.13 14.91
CA ARG A 92 -12.03 -6.32 13.45
C ARG A 92 -10.74 -6.82 12.83
N PHE A 93 -9.58 -6.29 13.26
CA PHE A 93 -8.29 -6.81 12.79
C PHE A 93 -8.16 -8.30 13.05
N ALA A 94 -8.39 -8.77 14.29
CA ALA A 94 -8.29 -10.17 14.64
C ALA A 94 -9.27 -11.05 13.87
N ALA A 95 -10.54 -10.61 13.74
CA ALA A 95 -11.56 -11.35 12.99
C ALA A 95 -11.19 -11.47 11.50
N SER A 96 -10.67 -10.41 10.88
CA SER A 96 -10.22 -10.42 9.49
C SER A 96 -9.02 -11.35 9.28
N VAL A 97 -8.03 -11.31 10.18
CA VAL A 97 -6.86 -12.21 10.15
C VAL A 97 -7.27 -13.68 10.28
N GLU A 98 -8.22 -13.99 11.16
CA GLU A 98 -8.78 -15.33 11.34
C GLU A 98 -9.54 -15.80 10.09
N TRP A 99 -10.37 -14.93 9.52
CA TRP A 99 -11.13 -15.25 8.31
C TRP A 99 -10.19 -15.51 7.12
N ILE A 100 -9.19 -14.67 6.90
CA ILE A 100 -8.21 -14.82 5.81
C ILE A 100 -7.47 -16.15 5.94
N GLY A 101 -6.92 -16.45 7.12
CA GLY A 101 -6.18 -17.69 7.35
C GLY A 101 -7.01 -18.95 7.09
N ARG A 102 -8.33 -18.90 7.34
CA ARG A 102 -9.22 -20.05 7.13
C ARG A 102 -9.71 -20.17 5.68
N ASN A 103 -10.06 -19.06 5.04
CA ASN A 103 -10.85 -19.08 3.81
C ASN A 103 -10.03 -18.81 2.55
N LEU A 104 -8.90 -18.08 2.64
CA LEU A 104 -8.16 -17.66 1.45
C LEU A 104 -7.31 -18.80 0.88
N ARG A 105 -7.32 -18.97 -0.45
CA ARG A 105 -6.46 -19.91 -1.17
C ARG A 105 -6.00 -19.28 -2.50
N PHE A 106 -4.77 -19.58 -2.93
CA PHE A 106 -4.20 -19.07 -4.18
C PHE A 106 -4.03 -20.14 -5.26
N ASP A 107 -4.58 -21.34 -5.06
CA ASP A 107 -4.68 -22.41 -6.07
C ASP A 107 -5.80 -22.14 -7.09
N LEU A 108 -5.79 -20.92 -7.64
CA LEU A 108 -6.81 -20.42 -8.56
C LEU A 108 -6.30 -20.47 -9.99
N ASN A 109 -7.13 -20.95 -10.92
CA ASN A 109 -6.85 -20.78 -12.35
C ASN A 109 -7.21 -19.35 -12.78
N LYS A 110 -6.40 -18.38 -12.34
CA LYS A 110 -6.56 -16.97 -12.64
C LYS A 110 -5.22 -16.33 -12.94
N THR A 111 -5.19 -15.51 -13.99
CA THR A 111 -4.02 -14.71 -14.38
C THR A 111 -4.07 -13.37 -13.66
N VAL A 112 -2.97 -13.02 -13.00
CA VAL A 112 -2.90 -11.89 -12.08
C VAL A 112 -1.70 -11.01 -12.42
N SER A 113 -1.80 -9.71 -12.15
CA SER A 113 -0.68 -8.77 -12.28
C SER A 113 0.36 -9.07 -11.20
N VAL A 114 1.62 -9.26 -11.59
CA VAL A 114 2.74 -9.48 -10.65
C VAL A 114 2.93 -8.25 -9.76
N PHE A 115 2.83 -7.07 -10.35
CA PHE A 115 2.98 -5.78 -9.65
C PHE A 115 1.88 -5.55 -8.61
N GLU A 116 0.61 -5.56 -9.04
CA GLU A 116 -0.53 -5.28 -8.14
C GLU A 116 -0.63 -6.34 -7.04
N THR A 117 -0.44 -7.61 -7.39
CA THR A 117 -0.51 -8.71 -6.41
C THR A 117 0.61 -8.61 -5.37
N THR A 118 1.79 -8.12 -5.77
CA THR A 118 2.91 -7.92 -4.83
C THR A 118 2.63 -6.79 -3.85
N ILE A 119 2.32 -5.59 -4.35
CA ILE A 119 2.20 -4.42 -3.47
C ILE A 119 0.94 -4.45 -2.59
N ARG A 120 -0.14 -5.10 -3.07
CA ARG A 120 -1.42 -5.15 -2.34
C ARG A 120 -1.53 -6.40 -1.48
N ILE A 121 -1.50 -7.57 -2.12
CA ILE A 121 -1.79 -8.82 -1.43
C ILE A 121 -0.58 -9.31 -0.63
N LEU A 122 0.58 -9.45 -1.27
CA LEU A 122 1.78 -9.88 -0.55
C LEU A 122 2.17 -8.85 0.52
N GLY A 123 2.17 -7.57 0.18
CA GLY A 123 2.39 -6.46 1.10
C GLY A 123 1.44 -6.48 2.30
N GLY A 124 0.12 -6.55 2.06
CA GLY A 124 -0.90 -6.58 3.12
C GLY A 124 -0.85 -7.82 4.01
N LEU A 125 -0.56 -9.00 3.44
CA LEU A 125 -0.37 -10.22 4.24
C LEU A 125 0.87 -10.12 5.14
N LEU A 126 1.99 -9.60 4.61
CA LEU A 126 3.23 -9.43 5.36
C LEU A 126 3.10 -8.36 6.46
N SER A 127 2.49 -7.22 6.15
CA SER A 127 2.28 -6.14 7.13
C SER A 127 1.38 -6.63 8.27
N ALA A 128 0.26 -7.29 7.95
CA ALA A 128 -0.64 -7.85 8.94
C ALA A 128 0.00 -8.98 9.75
N HIS A 129 0.84 -9.82 9.13
CA HIS A 129 1.62 -10.83 9.85
C HIS A 129 2.53 -10.19 10.91
N LEU A 130 3.31 -9.17 10.54
CA LEU A 130 4.20 -8.45 11.45
C LEU A 130 3.41 -7.78 12.59
N ILE A 131 2.28 -7.15 12.26
CA ILE A 131 1.40 -6.51 13.25
C ILE A 131 0.79 -7.53 14.23
N ALA A 132 0.35 -8.68 13.72
CA ALA A 132 -0.30 -9.73 14.52
C ALA A 132 0.67 -10.51 15.41
N THR A 133 1.98 -10.48 15.11
CA THR A 133 3.02 -11.24 15.84
C THR A 133 3.81 -10.39 16.83
N ASP A 134 4.01 -9.10 16.56
CA ASP A 134 4.77 -8.21 17.44
C ASP A 134 3.96 -7.75 18.66
N TYR A 135 4.50 -7.94 19.87
CA TYR A 135 3.88 -7.48 21.12
C TYR A 135 3.83 -5.96 21.24
N ALA A 136 4.77 -5.24 20.61
CA ALA A 136 4.88 -3.79 20.73
C ALA A 136 3.71 -3.05 20.04
N THR A 137 3.05 -3.70 19.08
CA THR A 137 1.90 -3.10 18.37
C THR A 137 0.64 -3.09 19.24
N GLY A 138 0.55 -3.97 20.23
CA GLY A 138 -0.68 -4.24 20.96
C GLY A 138 -1.76 -4.94 20.11
N MET A 139 -1.51 -5.27 18.85
CA MET A 139 -2.50 -5.82 17.93
C MET A 139 -2.45 -7.35 17.82
N ARG A 140 -1.73 -8.01 18.74
CA ARG A 140 -1.54 -9.46 18.72
C ARG A 140 -2.87 -10.20 18.66
N VAL A 141 -2.97 -11.12 17.71
CA VAL A 141 -4.14 -11.99 17.56
C VAL A 141 -3.94 -13.27 18.39
N PRO A 142 -4.87 -13.62 19.30
CA PRO A 142 -4.80 -14.87 20.05
C PRO A 142 -4.78 -16.09 19.12
N LEU A 143 -3.95 -17.08 19.42
CA LEU A 143 -3.81 -18.33 18.65
C LEU A 143 -3.35 -18.14 17.19
N TYR A 144 -2.79 -16.98 16.85
CA TYR A 144 -2.16 -16.77 15.55
C TYR A 144 -0.97 -17.71 15.36
N ASP A 145 -1.00 -18.49 14.27
CA ASP A 145 -0.02 -19.52 13.94
C ASP A 145 0.57 -19.32 12.54
N ASN A 146 1.06 -18.11 12.26
CA ASN A 146 1.72 -17.74 11.00
C ASN A 146 0.90 -17.94 9.72
N GLN A 147 -0.42 -18.13 9.83
CA GLN A 147 -1.29 -18.39 8.68
C GLN A 147 -1.16 -17.35 7.55
N LEU A 148 -0.94 -16.07 7.87
CA LEU A 148 -0.74 -15.04 6.82
C LEU A 148 0.64 -15.12 6.18
N LEU A 149 1.68 -15.47 6.95
CA LEU A 149 3.02 -15.69 6.39
C LEU A 149 3.04 -16.91 5.46
N ASN A 150 2.35 -17.98 5.84
CA ASN A 150 2.21 -19.17 4.99
C ASN A 150 1.49 -18.84 3.68
N LEU A 151 0.43 -18.01 3.73
CA LEU A 151 -0.27 -17.50 2.55
C LEU A 151 0.63 -16.59 1.69
N ALA A 152 1.39 -15.70 2.32
CA ALA A 152 2.36 -14.83 1.64
C ALA A 152 3.43 -15.64 0.90
N GLU A 153 3.94 -16.70 1.53
CA GLU A 153 4.91 -17.60 0.90
C GLU A 153 4.30 -18.36 -0.28
N ASP A 154 3.11 -18.97 -0.12
CA ASP A 154 2.40 -19.67 -1.21
C ASP A 154 2.18 -18.75 -2.41
N LEU A 155 1.69 -17.53 -2.16
CA LEU A 155 1.47 -16.53 -3.20
C LEU A 155 2.78 -16.18 -3.91
N ALA A 156 3.83 -15.83 -3.18
CA ALA A 156 5.11 -15.43 -3.77
C ALA A 156 5.74 -16.57 -4.59
N ARG A 157 5.62 -17.83 -4.14
CA ARG A 157 6.07 -19.01 -4.90
C ARG A 157 5.36 -19.13 -6.25
N ARG A 158 4.05 -18.82 -6.30
CA ARG A 158 3.26 -18.80 -7.55
C ARG A 158 3.64 -17.64 -8.47
N LEU A 159 4.21 -16.57 -7.93
CA LEU A 159 4.72 -15.43 -8.72
C LEU A 159 6.12 -15.67 -9.30
N LEU A 160 6.93 -16.58 -8.71
CA LEU A 160 8.31 -16.85 -9.15
C LEU A 160 8.45 -17.17 -10.65
N PRO A 161 7.55 -17.92 -11.32
CA PRO A 161 7.66 -18.17 -12.76
C PRO A 161 7.73 -16.90 -13.61
N ALA A 162 7.17 -15.77 -13.14
CA ALA A 162 7.25 -14.50 -13.86
C ALA A 162 8.69 -13.99 -14.03
N PHE A 163 9.61 -14.37 -13.12
CA PHE A 163 11.00 -13.93 -13.13
C PHE A 163 11.92 -14.81 -13.98
N ASP A 164 11.42 -15.91 -14.54
CA ASP A 164 12.19 -16.78 -15.43
C ASP A 164 12.32 -16.14 -16.83
N THR A 165 13.12 -15.08 -16.89
CA THR A 165 13.43 -14.35 -18.12
C THR A 165 14.95 -14.22 -18.28
N PRO A 166 15.47 -14.13 -19.52
CA PRO A 166 16.90 -13.94 -19.74
C PRO A 166 17.48 -12.66 -19.11
N THR A 167 16.62 -11.71 -18.77
CA THR A 167 17.01 -10.41 -18.22
C THR A 167 16.87 -10.35 -16.71
N GLY A 168 16.17 -11.31 -16.09
CA GLY A 168 15.72 -11.28 -14.70
C GLY A 168 14.57 -10.31 -14.44
N ILE A 169 14.18 -9.49 -15.42
CA ILE A 169 13.03 -8.57 -15.30
C ILE A 169 11.75 -9.40 -15.51
N PRO A 170 10.78 -9.35 -14.59
CA PRO A 170 9.63 -10.25 -14.67
C PRO A 170 8.65 -9.88 -15.78
N PHE A 171 7.88 -10.87 -16.22
CA PHE A 171 6.64 -10.67 -16.97
C PHE A 171 5.63 -9.84 -16.15
N GLY A 172 4.71 -9.16 -16.85
CA GLY A 172 3.70 -8.32 -16.20
C GLY A 172 2.63 -9.12 -15.45
N SER A 173 2.30 -10.31 -15.95
CA SER A 173 1.30 -11.20 -15.34
C SER A 173 1.74 -12.66 -15.29
N VAL A 174 1.05 -13.42 -14.43
CA VAL A 174 1.28 -14.84 -14.20
C VAL A 174 -0.03 -15.51 -13.80
N ASN A 175 -0.28 -16.73 -14.28
CA ASN A 175 -1.39 -17.55 -13.81
C ASN A 175 -0.98 -18.26 -12.51
N LEU A 176 -1.80 -18.14 -11.47
CA LEU A 176 -1.49 -18.67 -10.14
C LEU A 176 -1.41 -20.21 -10.07
N LEU A 177 -1.96 -20.92 -11.06
CA LEU A 177 -1.90 -22.38 -11.16
C LEU A 177 -0.95 -22.86 -12.25
N HIS A 178 -0.87 -22.15 -13.38
CA HIS A 178 -0.19 -22.61 -14.59
C HIS A 178 1.11 -21.84 -14.92
N GLY A 179 1.45 -20.80 -14.16
CA GLY A 179 2.62 -19.97 -14.44
C GLY A 179 2.37 -18.97 -15.58
N VAL A 180 3.44 -18.56 -16.27
CA VAL A 180 3.36 -17.50 -17.30
C VAL A 180 2.76 -18.07 -18.59
N ASP A 181 1.79 -17.36 -19.18
CA ASP A 181 1.25 -17.71 -20.49
C ASP A 181 2.34 -17.58 -21.58
N LYS A 182 2.40 -18.54 -22.50
CA LYS A 182 3.38 -18.55 -23.62
C LYS A 182 3.28 -17.32 -24.54
N HIS A 183 2.13 -16.66 -24.57
CA HIS A 183 1.84 -15.46 -25.36
C HIS A 183 1.87 -14.19 -24.52
N GLU A 184 2.30 -14.26 -23.26
CA GLU A 184 2.40 -13.10 -22.38
C GLU A 184 3.33 -12.02 -22.95
N SER A 185 2.93 -10.77 -22.74
CA SER A 185 3.71 -9.62 -23.17
C SER A 185 5.07 -9.59 -22.50
N LYS A 186 6.13 -9.46 -23.30
CA LYS A 186 7.50 -9.21 -22.82
C LYS A 186 7.75 -7.75 -22.43
N ILE A 187 6.73 -6.90 -22.59
CA ILE A 187 6.79 -5.47 -22.24
C ILE A 187 6.31 -5.33 -20.80
N THR A 188 7.16 -4.75 -19.96
CA THR A 188 6.85 -4.38 -18.60
C THR A 188 7.30 -2.96 -18.33
N SER A 189 6.63 -2.27 -17.41
CA SER A 189 7.02 -0.93 -16.98
C SER A 189 8.18 -1.01 -15.98
N THR A 190 8.93 0.08 -15.83
CA THR A 190 10.00 0.16 -14.80
C THR A 190 9.44 -0.07 -13.39
N ALA A 191 8.23 0.40 -13.12
CA ALA A 191 7.54 0.15 -11.84
C ALA A 191 7.19 -1.35 -11.69
N GLY A 192 6.64 -1.96 -12.75
CA GLY A 192 6.25 -3.38 -12.72
C GLY A 192 7.42 -4.33 -12.49
N GLY A 193 8.61 -4.00 -12.99
CA GLY A 193 9.83 -4.78 -12.72
C GLY A 193 10.64 -4.34 -11.50
N GLY A 194 10.35 -3.16 -10.93
CA GLY A 194 11.18 -2.52 -9.90
C GLY A 194 10.57 -2.50 -8.49
N THR A 195 9.25 -2.49 -8.38
CA THR A 195 8.53 -2.34 -7.11
C THR A 195 8.11 -3.69 -6.53
N LEU A 196 9.09 -4.57 -6.34
CA LEU A 196 8.86 -5.94 -5.83
C LEU A 196 9.84 -6.30 -4.69
N THR A 197 10.96 -5.57 -4.61
CA THR A 197 12.11 -5.95 -3.77
C THR A 197 11.83 -5.84 -2.28
N LEU A 198 10.95 -4.92 -1.86
CA LEU A 198 10.67 -4.71 -0.44
C LEU A 198 9.91 -5.92 0.13
N GLU A 199 8.81 -6.29 -0.51
CA GLU A 199 7.92 -7.36 -0.07
C GLU A 199 8.62 -8.72 -0.15
N PHE A 200 9.25 -9.04 -1.29
CA PHE A 200 10.01 -10.29 -1.47
C PHE A 200 11.24 -10.35 -0.55
N GLY A 201 11.88 -9.21 -0.28
CA GLY A 201 13.00 -9.10 0.65
C GLY A 201 12.59 -9.35 2.10
N VAL A 202 11.46 -8.79 2.53
CA VAL A 202 10.87 -9.08 3.85
C VAL A 202 10.51 -10.55 3.95
N LEU A 203 9.84 -11.11 2.93
CA LEU A 203 9.47 -12.52 2.91
C LEU A 203 10.70 -13.44 3.02
N SER A 204 11.78 -13.15 2.31
CA SER A 204 13.03 -13.93 2.39
C SER A 204 13.60 -13.98 3.81
N ARG A 205 13.53 -12.86 4.54
CA ARG A 205 14.00 -12.79 5.93
C ARG A 205 13.10 -13.58 6.87
N LEU A 206 11.78 -13.51 6.67
CA LEU A 206 10.81 -14.20 7.51
C LEU A 206 10.78 -15.71 7.28
N THR A 207 11.01 -16.16 6.05
CA THR A 207 10.98 -17.58 5.65
C THR A 207 12.36 -18.24 5.63
N ASN A 208 13.44 -17.44 5.70
CA ASN A 208 14.81 -17.87 5.48
C ASN A 208 15.06 -18.51 4.10
N ASP A 209 14.23 -18.18 3.11
CA ASP A 209 14.40 -18.59 1.71
C ASP A 209 14.90 -17.41 0.86
N PRO A 210 16.17 -17.40 0.43
CA PRO A 210 16.76 -16.26 -0.27
C PRO A 210 16.24 -16.06 -1.71
N ILE A 211 15.48 -17.03 -2.26
CA ILE A 211 15.06 -16.97 -3.66
C ILE A 211 14.23 -15.72 -3.95
N PHE A 212 13.35 -15.32 -3.02
CA PHE A 212 12.44 -14.20 -3.24
C PHE A 212 13.23 -12.89 -3.40
N GLU A 213 14.16 -12.57 -2.49
CA GLU A 213 14.99 -11.37 -2.56
C GLU A 213 15.94 -11.42 -3.78
N GLN A 214 16.44 -12.61 -4.12
CA GLN A 214 17.39 -12.75 -5.22
C GLN A 214 16.76 -12.43 -6.57
N VAL A 215 15.54 -12.93 -6.86
CA VAL A 215 14.88 -12.69 -8.14
C VAL A 215 14.53 -11.22 -8.34
N THR A 216 14.09 -10.52 -7.28
CA THR A 216 13.76 -9.09 -7.37
C THR A 216 14.99 -8.21 -7.47
N LYS A 217 16.09 -8.55 -6.77
CA LYS A 217 17.37 -7.86 -6.94
C LYS A 217 17.92 -8.00 -8.36
N ASN A 218 17.80 -9.21 -8.94
CA ASN A 218 18.20 -9.44 -10.33
C ASN A 218 17.36 -8.60 -11.29
N ALA A 219 16.05 -8.46 -11.07
CA ALA A 219 15.18 -7.59 -11.85
C ALA A 219 15.65 -6.13 -11.80
N VAL A 220 15.94 -5.59 -10.61
CA VAL A 220 16.46 -4.22 -10.43
C VAL A 220 17.81 -4.04 -11.13
N HIS A 221 18.74 -4.99 -11.01
CA HIS A 221 20.01 -4.97 -11.75
C HIS A 221 19.77 -5.03 -13.27
N GLY A 222 18.80 -5.82 -13.72
CA GLY A 222 18.38 -5.92 -15.11
C GLY A 222 17.87 -4.58 -15.65
N LEU A 223 17.05 -3.87 -14.89
CA LEU A 223 16.61 -2.51 -15.23
C LEU A 223 17.81 -1.53 -15.27
N TRP A 224 18.64 -1.55 -14.23
CA TRP A 224 19.81 -0.66 -14.11
C TRP A 224 20.83 -0.81 -15.25
N ALA A 225 21.05 -2.05 -15.71
CA ALA A 225 21.97 -2.36 -16.80
C ALA A 225 21.49 -1.84 -18.17
N ARG A 226 20.21 -1.46 -18.30
CA ARG A 226 19.58 -1.01 -19.55
C ARG A 226 19.46 0.51 -19.65
N ARG A 227 20.03 1.26 -18.71
CA ARG A 227 20.09 2.71 -18.78
C ARG A 227 20.87 3.15 -20.02
N SER A 228 20.41 4.26 -20.59
CA SER A 228 21.08 4.98 -21.66
C SER A 228 22.43 5.54 -21.20
N LYS A 229 23.24 6.04 -22.15
CA LYS A 229 24.47 6.78 -21.84
C LYS A 229 24.24 8.04 -20.98
N LEU A 230 22.99 8.49 -20.89
CA LEU A 230 22.58 9.62 -20.04
C LEU A 230 22.27 9.20 -18.61
N ASN A 231 22.45 7.91 -18.25
CA ASN A 231 22.06 7.33 -16.97
C ASN A 231 20.55 7.37 -16.69
N LEU A 232 19.73 7.48 -17.73
CA LEU A 232 18.27 7.32 -17.71
C LEU A 232 17.86 5.92 -18.11
#